data_AF-A0A7J4GM77-F1
#
_entry.id   AF-A0A7J4GM77-F1
#
_cell.length_a   1.000
_cell.length_b   1.000
_cell.length_c   1.000
_cell.angle_alpha   90.00
_cell.angle_beta   90.00
_cell.angle_gamma   90.00
#
_symmetry.space_group_name_H-M   'P 1'
#
loop_
_entity.id
_entity.type
_entity.pdbx_description
1 polymer ?
#
loop_
_entity_poly.entity_id
_entity_poly.type
_entity_poly.pdbx_seq_one_letter_code
_entity_poly.pdbx_strand_id
1 'polypeptide(L)'
;VAVLERMDDPMAESNPLTAEFKAGLADAMQGMPGFPALEKMPTIHSGSYGLGSRDITSGDIAAIYDLLESDAAPRYFCIGINHPTALAPVSGLDGRPEGSFSMRGHSVGGFGSVTTNKIIATVSADLFGKTVQAFPKYGSEKKGLPTNFFLTIADERIKIHHELDILDFIAVQDVHAFETSNPLKGLREGGTIFLQSTAKTDEEVWQGLPVAARQTILENNIRILYLDTAKIAREVSSSVDLIVRMQGIILLGIFLRSTPFASQTPEVELYSSIEDSLRKYFGKRGEKVVQENLTCVKRGYAEVNIIQPEDAPSMEVSA
;
A
#
# COMPACT_ATOMS: atom_id res chain seq x y z
N VAL A 1 -21.75 14.25 -19.17
CA VAL A 1 -20.77 13.15 -19.32
C VAL A 1 -19.37 13.73 -19.18
N ALA A 2 -18.45 12.99 -18.56
CA ALA A 2 -17.04 13.36 -18.46
C ALA A 2 -16.20 12.35 -19.26
N VAL A 3 -15.32 12.85 -20.13
CA VAL A 3 -14.36 12.05 -20.89
C VAL A 3 -12.99 12.25 -20.25
N LEU A 4 -12.38 11.17 -19.77
CA LEU A 4 -11.11 11.22 -19.06
C LEU A 4 -9.99 10.68 -19.94
N GLU A 5 -8.91 11.44 -20.04
CA GLU A 5 -7.75 11.10 -20.87
C GLU A 5 -6.46 11.19 -20.07
N ARG A 6 -5.60 10.20 -20.27
CA ARG A 6 -4.26 10.18 -19.69
C ARG A 6 -3.29 10.98 -20.56
N MET A 7 -3.68 12.20 -20.92
CA MET A 7 -3.05 13.06 -21.91
C MET A 7 -3.45 14.52 -21.65
N ASP A 8 -2.59 15.45 -22.05
CA ASP A 8 -2.94 16.86 -22.18
C ASP A 8 -2.27 17.40 -23.46
N ASP A 9 -3.08 17.74 -24.47
CA ASP A 9 -2.62 18.39 -25.70
C ASP A 9 -2.97 19.88 -25.65
N PRO A 10 -2.01 20.75 -25.26
CA PRO A 10 -2.27 22.16 -25.08
C PRO A 10 -2.52 22.91 -26.39
N MET A 11 -2.24 22.29 -27.54
CA MET A 11 -2.43 22.90 -28.87
C MET A 11 -3.77 22.53 -29.51
N ALA A 12 -4.43 21.48 -29.01
CA ALA A 12 -5.73 21.07 -29.48
C ALA A 12 -6.86 21.83 -28.76
N GLU A 13 -7.99 22.04 -29.44
CA GLU A 13 -9.21 22.56 -28.79
C GLU A 13 -9.77 21.56 -27.76
N SER A 14 -9.54 20.27 -27.98
CA SER A 14 -9.92 19.19 -27.07
C SER A 14 -8.92 18.07 -27.21
N ASN A 15 -8.67 17.36 -26.11
CA ASN A 15 -7.87 16.14 -26.15
C ASN A 15 -8.49 15.11 -27.13
N PRO A 16 -7.68 14.22 -27.74
CA PRO A 16 -8.12 13.39 -28.86
C PRO A 16 -9.37 12.53 -28.60
N LEU A 17 -9.48 11.84 -27.46
CA LEU A 17 -10.65 11.00 -27.16
C LEU A 17 -11.90 11.87 -26.97
N THR A 18 -11.75 13.04 -26.35
CA THR A 18 -12.84 14.02 -26.21
C THR A 18 -13.30 14.51 -27.58
N ALA A 19 -12.36 14.79 -28.49
CA ALA A 19 -12.67 15.22 -29.85
C ALA A 19 -13.39 14.12 -30.65
N GLU A 20 -12.88 12.89 -30.60
CA GLU A 20 -13.51 11.72 -31.25
C GLU A 20 -14.90 11.42 -30.67
N PHE A 21 -15.05 11.51 -29.34
CA PHE A 21 -16.34 11.32 -28.69
C PHE A 21 -17.35 12.39 -29.10
N LYS A 22 -16.93 13.66 -29.17
CA LYS A 22 -17.76 14.76 -29.70
C LYS A 22 -18.18 14.52 -31.14
N ALA A 23 -17.27 14.06 -32.00
CA ALA A 23 -17.55 13.75 -33.40
C ALA A 23 -18.56 12.61 -33.53
N GLY A 24 -18.39 11.51 -32.79
CA GLY A 24 -19.34 10.39 -32.81
C GLY A 24 -20.73 10.76 -32.30
N LEU A 25 -20.83 11.66 -31.31
CA LEU A 25 -22.12 12.21 -30.89
C LEU A 25 -22.76 13.10 -31.98
N ALA A 26 -21.96 13.86 -32.73
CA ALA A 26 -22.46 14.65 -33.86
C ALA A 26 -22.96 13.77 -35.01
N ASP A 27 -22.29 12.64 -35.29
CA ASP A 27 -22.74 11.65 -36.28
C ASP A 27 -24.06 10.98 -35.85
N ALA A 28 -24.16 10.61 -34.58
CA ALA A 28 -25.38 10.06 -33.99
C ALA A 28 -26.57 11.06 -34.04
N MET A 29 -26.33 12.34 -33.73
CA MET A 29 -27.33 13.42 -33.84
C MET A 29 -27.80 13.63 -35.28
N GLN A 30 -26.95 13.34 -36.27
CA GLN A 30 -27.29 13.43 -37.69
C GLN A 30 -27.96 12.15 -38.24
N GLY A 31 -28.13 11.10 -37.42
CA GLY A 31 -28.74 9.85 -37.83
C GLY A 31 -27.85 8.99 -38.73
N MET A 32 -26.52 9.09 -38.57
CA MET A 32 -25.57 8.31 -39.37
C MET A 32 -25.78 6.80 -39.19
N PRO A 33 -25.76 5.99 -40.27
CA PRO A 33 -25.91 4.54 -40.17
C PRO A 33 -24.86 3.91 -39.24
N GLY A 34 -25.32 3.05 -38.32
CA GLY A 34 -24.47 2.38 -37.33
C GLY A 34 -24.34 3.10 -35.99
N PHE A 35 -24.84 4.34 -35.88
CA PHE A 35 -24.92 5.07 -34.61
C PHE A 35 -26.31 4.96 -33.97
N PRO A 36 -26.40 4.91 -32.62
CA PRO A 36 -27.68 4.99 -31.94
C PRO A 36 -28.31 6.38 -32.10
N ALA A 37 -29.63 6.44 -32.19
CA ALA A 37 -30.34 7.72 -32.26
C ALA A 37 -30.19 8.49 -30.96
N LEU A 38 -29.83 9.78 -31.05
CA LEU A 38 -29.73 10.69 -29.91
C LEU A 38 -30.78 11.79 -30.03
N GLU A 39 -31.56 11.99 -28.97
CA GLU A 39 -32.56 13.06 -28.90
C GLU A 39 -31.96 14.41 -28.51
N LYS A 40 -30.87 14.41 -27.73
CA LYS A 40 -30.21 15.61 -27.23
C LYS A 40 -28.70 15.41 -27.11
N MET A 41 -27.96 16.49 -27.36
CA MET A 41 -26.53 16.55 -27.12
C MET A 41 -26.25 16.64 -25.60
N PRO A 42 -25.48 15.71 -25.01
CA PRO A 42 -25.13 15.81 -23.60
C PRO A 42 -24.11 16.94 -23.37
N THR A 43 -24.14 17.52 -22.16
CA THR A 43 -23.04 18.35 -21.65
C THR A 43 -21.79 17.48 -21.53
N ILE A 44 -20.72 17.86 -22.22
CA ILE A 44 -19.43 17.16 -22.20
C ILE A 44 -18.44 17.97 -21.35
N HIS A 45 -17.76 17.26 -20.46
CA HIS A 45 -16.59 17.73 -19.74
C HIS A 45 -15.38 16.89 -20.16
N SER A 46 -14.21 17.51 -20.27
CA SER A 46 -12.95 16.85 -20.60
C SER A 46 -12.02 16.90 -19.39
N GLY A 47 -11.46 15.76 -19.01
CA GLY A 47 -10.62 15.63 -17.83
C GLY A 47 -9.26 15.04 -18.15
N SER A 48 -8.19 15.74 -17.78
CA SER A 48 -6.82 15.22 -17.88
C SER A 48 -6.39 14.61 -16.55
N TYR A 49 -5.80 13.41 -16.59
CA TYR A 49 -5.38 12.70 -15.38
C TYR A 49 -4.12 11.85 -15.59
N GLY A 50 -3.50 11.39 -14.49
CA GLY A 50 -2.53 10.28 -14.52
C GLY A 50 -1.23 10.50 -15.29
N LEU A 51 -0.95 11.73 -15.72
CA LEU A 51 0.28 12.08 -16.42
C LEU A 51 1.50 11.79 -15.54
N GLY A 52 2.54 11.18 -16.12
CA GLY A 52 3.74 10.80 -15.36
C GLY A 52 3.48 9.78 -14.25
N SER A 53 2.42 8.97 -14.35
CA SER A 53 1.99 8.04 -13.29
C SER A 53 1.60 8.72 -11.99
N ARG A 54 1.06 9.94 -12.09
CA ARG A 54 0.38 10.57 -10.97
C ARG A 54 -0.80 9.72 -10.53
N ASP A 55 -0.90 9.48 -9.24
CA ASP A 55 -2.00 8.71 -8.66
C ASP A 55 -3.34 9.44 -8.77
N ILE A 56 -4.39 8.64 -8.88
CA ILE A 56 -5.79 9.06 -8.85
C ILE A 56 -6.48 8.26 -7.75
N THR A 57 -7.05 8.99 -6.80
CA THR A 57 -7.74 8.44 -5.64
C THR A 57 -9.21 8.20 -5.88
N SER A 58 -9.80 7.44 -4.96
CA SER A 58 -11.25 7.25 -4.96
C SER A 58 -11.97 8.58 -4.73
N GLY A 59 -11.38 9.47 -3.92
CA GLY A 59 -11.84 10.84 -3.72
C GLY A 59 -11.74 11.71 -4.98
N ASP A 60 -10.69 11.54 -5.77
CA ASP A 60 -10.54 12.18 -7.08
C ASP A 60 -11.66 11.75 -8.05
N ILE A 61 -11.98 10.45 -8.09
CA ILE A 61 -13.09 9.94 -8.93
C ILE A 61 -14.44 10.47 -8.44
N ALA A 62 -14.66 10.52 -7.13
CA ALA A 62 -15.89 11.06 -6.55
C ALA A 62 -16.09 12.54 -6.91
N ALA A 63 -15.03 13.34 -6.94
CA ALA A 63 -15.10 14.75 -7.35
C ALA A 63 -15.61 14.93 -8.80
N ILE A 64 -15.39 13.95 -9.67
CA ILE A 64 -15.93 13.95 -11.04
C ILE A 64 -17.44 13.74 -11.02
N TYR A 65 -17.94 12.84 -10.16
CA TYR A 65 -19.38 12.64 -10.00
C TYR A 65 -20.04 13.89 -9.42
N ASP A 66 -19.44 14.53 -8.41
CA ASP A 66 -19.92 15.80 -7.87
C ASP A 66 -19.97 16.90 -8.96
N LEU A 67 -18.97 16.97 -9.84
CA LEU A 67 -19.00 17.86 -11.00
C LEU A 67 -20.18 17.55 -11.94
N LEU A 68 -20.42 16.27 -12.22
CA LEU A 68 -21.52 15.85 -13.11
C LEU A 68 -22.91 16.10 -12.51
N GLU A 69 -23.03 16.15 -11.18
CA GLU A 69 -24.27 16.44 -10.46
C GLU A 69 -24.52 17.94 -10.22
N SER A 70 -23.47 18.75 -10.15
CA SER A 70 -23.54 20.16 -9.69
C SER A 70 -23.93 21.19 -10.76
N ASP A 71 -24.23 20.77 -11.99
CA ASP A 71 -24.40 21.66 -13.17
C ASP A 71 -23.21 22.65 -13.38
N ALA A 72 -22.06 22.39 -12.74
CA ALA A 72 -20.95 23.33 -12.69
C ALA A 72 -20.23 23.47 -14.03
N ALA A 73 -19.61 24.64 -14.23
CA ALA A 73 -19.20 25.13 -15.54
C ALA A 73 -17.84 24.69 -16.13
N PRO A 74 -16.89 24.01 -15.44
CA PRO A 74 -15.61 23.70 -16.07
C PRO A 74 -15.82 22.63 -17.16
N ARG A 75 -15.74 23.07 -18.42
CA ARG A 75 -15.74 22.18 -19.59
C ARG A 75 -14.45 21.37 -19.69
N TYR A 76 -13.38 21.87 -19.06
CA TYR A 76 -12.11 21.18 -18.92
C TYR A 76 -11.67 21.22 -17.44
N PHE A 77 -11.10 20.13 -16.94
CA PHE A 77 -10.54 20.04 -15.60
C PHE A 77 -9.34 19.09 -15.55
N CYS A 78 -8.57 19.17 -14.47
CA CYS A 78 -7.50 18.21 -14.16
C CYS A 78 -7.82 17.43 -12.88
N ILE A 79 -7.16 16.29 -12.67
CA ILE A 79 -7.31 15.47 -11.47
C ILE A 79 -5.94 15.09 -10.90
N GLY A 80 -5.84 15.00 -9.56
CA GLY A 80 -4.65 14.47 -8.87
C GLY A 80 -3.46 15.43 -8.79
N ILE A 81 -3.64 16.70 -9.19
CA ILE A 81 -2.60 17.74 -9.16
C ILE A 81 -3.08 19.02 -8.49
N ASN A 82 -2.15 19.79 -7.95
CA ASN A 82 -2.44 21.14 -7.47
C ASN A 82 -2.37 22.12 -8.64
N HIS A 83 -3.52 22.44 -9.23
CA HIS A 83 -3.63 23.33 -10.38
C HIS A 83 -4.96 24.12 -10.32
N PRO A 84 -5.06 25.35 -10.86
CA PRO A 84 -6.30 26.13 -10.83
C PRO A 84 -7.51 25.48 -11.49
N THR A 85 -7.30 24.55 -12.44
CA THR A 85 -8.37 23.78 -13.10
C THR A 85 -8.62 22.41 -12.46
N ALA A 86 -7.91 22.08 -11.37
CA ALA A 86 -8.05 20.79 -10.74
C ALA A 86 -9.33 20.70 -9.92
N LEU A 87 -10.02 19.56 -10.01
CA LEU A 87 -11.10 19.24 -9.07
C LEU A 87 -10.49 18.92 -7.70
N ALA A 88 -11.09 19.44 -6.64
CA ALA A 88 -10.69 19.09 -5.29
C ALA A 88 -11.17 17.66 -4.98
N PRO A 89 -10.28 16.75 -4.54
CA PRO A 89 -10.68 15.39 -4.22
C PRO A 89 -11.62 15.38 -3.01
N VAL A 90 -12.64 14.53 -3.08
CA VAL A 90 -13.54 14.29 -1.95
C VAL A 90 -12.79 13.54 -0.86
N SER A 91 -12.77 14.09 0.35
CA SER A 91 -12.06 13.50 1.50
C SER A 91 -12.85 12.36 2.14
N GLY A 92 -12.13 11.41 2.74
CA GLY A 92 -12.72 10.39 3.63
C GLY A 92 -13.41 9.22 2.92
N LEU A 93 -13.16 9.06 1.61
CA LEU A 93 -13.76 7.98 0.83
C LEU A 93 -12.81 6.78 0.74
N ASP A 94 -13.19 5.68 1.38
CA ASP A 94 -12.50 4.39 1.24
C ASP A 94 -13.01 3.67 -0.01
N GLY A 95 -12.17 3.58 -1.04
CA GLY A 95 -12.50 2.85 -2.27
C GLY A 95 -12.10 1.38 -2.25
N ARG A 96 -11.54 0.88 -1.14
CA ARG A 96 -11.18 -0.53 -1.01
C ARG A 96 -12.43 -1.39 -0.84
N PRO A 97 -12.36 -2.70 -1.19
CA PRO A 97 -13.44 -3.62 -0.83
C PRO A 97 -13.70 -3.64 0.68
N GLU A 98 -14.95 -3.88 1.06
CA GLU A 98 -15.32 -4.02 2.47
C GLU A 98 -14.55 -5.16 3.13
N GLY A 99 -14.13 -4.98 4.39
CA GLY A 99 -13.34 -5.97 5.12
C GLY A 99 -11.91 -6.18 4.59
N SER A 100 -11.46 -5.33 3.65
CA SER A 100 -10.09 -5.38 3.15
C SER A 100 -9.05 -4.99 4.21
N PHE A 101 -7.83 -5.44 3.98
CA PHE A 101 -6.66 -5.14 4.79
C PHE A 101 -5.53 -4.62 3.90
N SER A 102 -4.99 -3.47 4.25
CA SER A 102 -3.95 -2.78 3.50
C SER A 102 -2.68 -2.59 4.30
N MET A 103 -1.55 -2.75 3.63
CA MET A 103 -0.22 -2.58 4.19
C MET A 103 0.62 -1.65 3.34
N ARG A 104 1.46 -0.84 4.02
CA ARG A 104 2.59 -0.13 3.42
C ARG A 104 3.89 -0.52 4.11
N GLY A 105 4.88 -0.96 3.35
CA GLY A 105 6.23 -1.16 3.84
C GLY A 105 7.15 -0.03 3.42
N HIS A 106 7.88 0.55 4.37
CA HIS A 106 9.02 1.46 4.17
C HIS A 106 10.30 0.64 4.23
N SER A 107 10.95 0.45 3.09
CA SER A 107 12.14 -0.39 2.92
C SER A 107 13.32 0.42 2.42
N VAL A 108 14.52 -0.14 2.54
CA VAL A 108 15.72 0.33 1.85
C VAL A 108 16.04 -0.52 0.62
N GLY A 109 16.72 0.07 -0.38
CA GLY A 109 17.18 -0.67 -1.56
C GLY A 109 18.11 -1.85 -1.19
N GLY A 110 17.87 -3.02 -1.79
CA GLY A 110 18.65 -4.24 -1.54
C GLY A 110 18.07 -5.19 -0.49
N PHE A 111 17.07 -4.75 0.29
CA PHE A 111 16.37 -5.54 1.29
C PHE A 111 15.53 -6.71 0.70
N GLY A 112 15.24 -6.67 -0.60
CA GLY A 112 14.36 -7.65 -1.23
C GLY A 112 12.88 -7.44 -0.91
N SER A 113 12.48 -6.19 -0.61
CA SER A 113 11.10 -5.78 -0.34
C SER A 113 10.10 -6.22 -1.40
N VAL A 114 10.49 -6.18 -2.67
CA VAL A 114 9.65 -6.64 -3.80
C VAL A 114 9.33 -8.13 -3.69
N THR A 115 10.37 -8.94 -3.44
CA THR A 115 10.22 -10.38 -3.28
C THR A 115 9.42 -10.69 -2.02
N THR A 116 9.71 -9.97 -0.94
CA THR A 116 8.98 -10.08 0.34
C THR A 116 7.50 -9.78 0.15
N ASN A 117 7.16 -8.67 -0.51
CA ASN A 117 5.78 -8.29 -0.78
C ASN A 117 5.06 -9.34 -1.64
N LYS A 118 5.73 -9.88 -2.66
CA LYS A 118 5.19 -10.98 -3.47
C LYS A 118 4.98 -12.27 -2.66
N ILE A 119 5.87 -12.59 -1.73
CA ILE A 119 5.74 -13.77 -0.87
C ILE A 119 4.58 -13.56 0.10
N ILE A 120 4.48 -12.41 0.77
CA ILE A 120 3.34 -12.09 1.65
C ILE A 120 2.03 -12.20 0.87
N ALA A 121 2.00 -11.67 -0.36
CA ALA A 121 0.82 -11.78 -1.22
C ALA A 121 0.48 -13.22 -1.60
N THR A 122 1.48 -14.01 -1.98
CA THR A 122 1.29 -15.42 -2.36
C THR A 122 0.82 -16.25 -1.17
N VAL A 123 1.44 -16.09 0.00
CA VAL A 123 1.00 -16.77 1.23
C VAL A 123 -0.41 -16.35 1.59
N SER A 124 -0.74 -15.06 1.47
CA SER A 124 -2.09 -14.58 1.79
C SER A 124 -3.15 -15.13 0.82
N ALA A 125 -2.82 -15.27 -0.46
CA ALA A 125 -3.71 -15.86 -1.45
C ALA A 125 -3.85 -17.39 -1.27
N ASP A 126 -2.73 -18.10 -1.16
CA ASP A 126 -2.69 -19.56 -1.09
C ASP A 126 -3.29 -20.08 0.23
N LEU A 127 -3.02 -19.41 1.37
CA LEU A 127 -3.46 -19.86 2.69
C LEU A 127 -4.87 -19.39 3.05
N PHE A 128 -5.21 -18.14 2.75
CA PHE A 128 -6.47 -17.54 3.21
C PHE A 128 -7.52 -17.43 2.09
N GLY A 129 -7.22 -17.88 0.87
CA GLY A 129 -8.12 -17.80 -0.28
C GLY A 129 -8.46 -16.37 -0.69
N LYS A 130 -7.62 -15.39 -0.32
CA LYS A 130 -7.89 -13.96 -0.53
C LYS A 130 -7.43 -13.49 -1.90
N THR A 131 -8.11 -12.48 -2.42
CA THR A 131 -7.62 -11.67 -3.53
C THR A 131 -6.58 -10.69 -3.01
N VAL A 132 -5.39 -10.66 -3.62
CA VAL A 132 -4.30 -9.78 -3.20
C VAL A 132 -3.81 -8.93 -4.35
N GLN A 133 -3.68 -7.62 -4.11
CA GLN A 133 -2.98 -6.69 -4.98
C GLN A 133 -1.71 -6.23 -4.28
N ALA A 134 -0.56 -6.42 -4.91
CA ALA A 134 0.73 -6.01 -4.37
C ALA A 134 1.52 -5.25 -5.44
N PHE A 135 2.01 -4.07 -5.09
CA PHE A 135 2.83 -3.27 -6.01
C PHE A 135 3.92 -2.51 -5.25
N PRO A 136 5.16 -2.49 -5.77
CA PRO A 136 6.19 -1.58 -5.28
C PRO A 136 5.97 -0.18 -5.86
N LYS A 137 6.34 0.84 -5.11
CA LYS A 137 6.50 2.21 -5.61
C LYS A 137 7.99 2.51 -5.73
N TYR A 138 8.45 2.64 -6.97
CA TYR A 138 9.79 3.10 -7.27
C TYR A 138 9.77 4.58 -7.61
N GLY A 139 10.58 5.38 -6.93
CA GLY A 139 10.95 6.70 -7.41
C GLY A 139 12.04 6.62 -8.49
N SER A 140 12.53 7.77 -8.96
CA SER A 140 13.76 7.89 -9.77
C SER A 140 15.04 7.58 -8.98
N GLU A 141 14.89 6.93 -7.84
CA GLU A 141 15.87 6.88 -6.77
C GLU A 141 16.85 5.72 -6.99
N LYS A 142 18.14 6.01 -6.80
CA LYS A 142 19.23 5.04 -6.91
C LYS A 142 19.17 4.01 -5.77
N LYS A 143 19.86 2.89 -5.96
CA LYS A 143 20.02 1.81 -4.97
C LYS A 143 20.44 2.38 -3.60
N GLY A 144 19.69 2.04 -2.55
CA GLY A 144 19.96 2.43 -1.16
C GLY A 144 19.03 3.51 -0.60
N LEU A 145 18.21 4.13 -1.45
CA LEU A 145 17.20 5.11 -1.03
C LEU A 145 15.88 4.42 -0.59
N PRO A 146 15.04 5.12 0.19
CA PRO A 146 13.77 4.60 0.68
C PRO A 146 12.87 4.12 -0.47
N THR A 147 12.24 2.97 -0.29
CA THR A 147 11.32 2.38 -1.27
C THR A 147 10.07 1.94 -0.54
N ASN A 148 8.93 2.43 -0.99
CA ASN A 148 7.65 2.01 -0.46
C ASN A 148 7.11 0.82 -1.25
N PHE A 149 6.45 -0.09 -0.59
CA PHE A 149 5.65 -1.13 -1.24
C PHE A 149 4.30 -1.23 -0.57
N PHE A 150 3.31 -1.60 -1.37
CA PHE A 150 1.91 -1.61 -0.98
C PHE A 150 1.32 -2.99 -1.21
N LEU A 151 0.38 -3.35 -0.34
CA LEU A 151 -0.36 -4.60 -0.42
C LEU A 151 -1.78 -4.36 0.06
N THR A 152 -2.75 -4.89 -0.66
CA THR A 152 -4.16 -4.93 -0.24
C THR A 152 -4.66 -6.36 -0.37
N ILE A 153 -5.28 -6.87 0.68
CA ILE A 153 -5.89 -8.19 0.78
C ILE A 153 -7.39 -7.98 0.93
N ALA A 154 -8.20 -8.68 0.14
CA ALA A 154 -9.65 -8.62 0.22
C ALA A 154 -10.27 -9.96 -0.18
N ASP A 155 -11.53 -10.19 0.18
CA ASP A 155 -12.30 -11.32 -0.36
C ASP A 155 -12.72 -11.07 -1.82
N GLU A 156 -12.99 -9.81 -2.17
CA GLU A 156 -13.45 -9.42 -3.49
C GLU A 156 -12.33 -8.84 -4.38
N ARG A 157 -12.68 -8.61 -5.66
CA ARG A 157 -11.79 -7.97 -6.63
C ARG A 157 -11.42 -6.56 -6.18
N ILE A 158 -10.12 -6.34 -5.99
CA ILE A 158 -9.54 -5.02 -5.68
C ILE A 158 -9.48 -4.17 -6.97
N LYS A 159 -10.21 -3.04 -6.97
CA LYS A 159 -10.29 -2.13 -8.13
C LYS A 159 -9.40 -0.89 -8.01
N ILE A 160 -9.05 -0.50 -6.78
CA ILE A 160 -8.14 0.62 -6.55
C ILE A 160 -6.72 0.28 -7.05
N HIS A 161 -6.00 1.28 -7.56
CA HIS A 161 -4.62 1.12 -7.98
C HIS A 161 -3.88 2.46 -7.88
N HIS A 162 -3.49 2.80 -6.67
CA HIS A 162 -2.83 4.04 -6.27
C HIS A 162 -2.17 3.86 -4.90
N GLU A 163 -1.29 4.78 -4.50
CA GLU A 163 -0.80 4.83 -3.12
C GLU A 163 -1.94 4.80 -2.12
N LEU A 164 -1.82 3.88 -1.16
CA LEU A 164 -2.83 3.68 -0.14
C LEU A 164 -2.82 4.85 0.84
N ASP A 165 -3.99 5.45 1.00
CA ASP A 165 -4.32 6.53 1.93
C ASP A 165 -4.93 6.00 3.24
N ILE A 166 -5.48 4.79 3.22
CA ILE A 166 -5.98 4.07 4.40
C ILE A 166 -5.20 2.76 4.55
N LEU A 167 -4.57 2.59 5.71
CA LEU A 167 -3.65 1.50 6.03
C LEU A 167 -4.01 0.84 7.35
N ASP A 168 -3.88 -0.48 7.40
CA ASP A 168 -4.11 -1.31 8.57
C ASP A 168 -2.78 -1.68 9.25
N PHE A 169 -1.73 -1.85 8.44
CA PHE A 169 -0.41 -2.23 8.91
C PHE A 169 0.71 -1.47 8.18
N ILE A 170 1.68 -0.96 8.93
CA ILE A 170 2.86 -0.30 8.36
C ILE A 170 4.12 -1.01 8.81
N ALA A 171 4.99 -1.40 7.88
CA ALA A 171 6.26 -2.03 8.19
C ALA A 171 7.41 -1.07 7.92
N VAL A 172 8.09 -0.59 8.97
CA VAL A 172 9.23 0.32 8.86
C VAL A 172 10.53 -0.46 9.03
N GLN A 173 11.16 -0.80 7.92
CA GLN A 173 12.47 -1.46 7.88
C GLN A 173 13.62 -0.47 7.74
N ASP A 174 13.36 0.68 7.11
CA ASP A 174 14.28 1.81 7.11
C ASP A 174 14.23 2.54 8.46
N VAL A 175 15.27 2.41 9.26
CA VAL A 175 15.39 3.05 10.58
C VAL A 175 15.37 4.58 10.50
N HIS A 176 15.68 5.16 9.33
CA HIS A 176 15.67 6.61 9.09
C HIS A 176 14.35 7.11 8.47
N ALA A 177 13.31 6.26 8.36
CA ALA A 177 12.06 6.64 7.71
C ALA A 177 11.35 7.83 8.40
N PHE A 178 11.49 7.95 9.73
CA PHE A 178 10.94 9.06 10.53
C PHE A 178 11.77 10.35 10.44
N GLU A 179 13.03 10.29 9.99
CA GLU A 179 13.85 11.48 9.75
C GLU A 179 13.53 12.13 8.40
N THR A 180 13.11 11.31 7.43
CA THR A 180 12.89 11.73 6.04
C THR A 180 11.43 11.93 5.67
N SER A 181 10.49 11.34 6.41
CA SER A 181 9.07 11.35 6.11
C SER A 181 8.19 11.13 7.35
N ASN A 182 6.87 11.09 7.17
CA ASN A 182 5.93 10.61 8.19
C ASN A 182 5.43 9.20 7.83
N PRO A 183 6.05 8.12 8.36
CA PRO A 183 5.61 6.75 8.12
C PRO A 183 4.20 6.44 8.61
N LEU A 184 3.64 7.18 9.57
CA LEU A 184 2.31 6.93 10.12
C LEU A 184 1.18 7.47 9.24
N LYS A 185 1.50 8.26 8.21
CA LYS A 185 0.47 8.87 7.35
C LYS A 185 -0.42 7.80 6.72
N GLY A 186 -1.73 7.89 7.00
CA GLY A 186 -2.76 7.00 6.47
C GLY A 186 -3.01 5.74 7.32
N LEU A 187 -2.26 5.53 8.41
CA LEU A 187 -2.57 4.45 9.36
C LEU A 187 -3.88 4.78 10.07
N ARG A 188 -4.85 3.86 9.99
CA ARG A 188 -6.15 4.01 10.64
C ARG A 188 -6.02 3.90 12.17
N GLU A 189 -7.05 4.37 12.87
CA GLU A 189 -7.21 4.12 14.31
C GLU A 189 -7.20 2.62 14.63
N GLY A 190 -6.50 2.21 15.68
CA GLY A 190 -6.28 0.81 16.03
C GLY A 190 -5.35 0.07 15.06
N GLY A 191 -4.74 0.78 14.11
CA GLY A 191 -3.75 0.24 13.18
C GLY A 191 -2.49 -0.23 13.89
N THR A 192 -1.64 -0.93 13.14
CA THR A 192 -0.40 -1.48 13.69
C THR A 192 0.82 -1.01 12.91
N ILE A 193 1.89 -0.64 13.61
CA ILE A 193 3.20 -0.34 13.02
C ILE A 193 4.25 -1.34 13.49
N PHE A 194 5.05 -1.88 12.57
CA PHE A 194 6.26 -2.62 12.87
C PHE A 194 7.49 -1.73 12.68
N LEU A 195 8.42 -1.77 13.63
CA LEU A 195 9.69 -1.06 13.61
C LEU A 195 10.86 -2.05 13.63
N GLN A 196 11.73 -2.00 12.63
CA GLN A 196 13.06 -2.60 12.71
C GLN A 196 13.85 -1.85 13.79
N SER A 197 14.14 -2.50 14.92
CA SER A 197 14.77 -1.84 16.07
C SER A 197 15.74 -2.77 16.80
N THR A 198 16.86 -2.21 17.26
CA THR A 198 17.82 -2.87 18.15
C THR A 198 17.57 -2.58 19.63
N ALA A 199 16.53 -1.79 19.93
CA ALA A 199 16.13 -1.47 21.29
C ALA A 199 15.82 -2.75 22.08
N LYS A 200 16.13 -2.73 23.37
CA LYS A 200 15.97 -3.86 24.28
C LYS A 200 14.72 -3.75 25.13
N THR A 201 14.17 -2.54 25.29
CA THR A 201 12.97 -2.28 26.08
C THR A 201 11.97 -1.43 25.31
N ASP A 202 10.72 -1.44 25.78
CA ASP A 202 9.63 -0.66 25.20
C ASP A 202 9.91 0.84 25.32
N GLU A 203 10.50 1.28 26.42
CA GLU A 203 10.87 2.68 26.66
C GLU A 203 11.94 3.15 25.67
N GLU A 204 12.94 2.33 25.37
CA GLU A 204 13.97 2.68 24.38
C GLU A 204 13.34 2.88 22.97
N VAL A 205 12.37 2.04 22.60
CA VAL A 205 11.61 2.23 21.34
C VAL A 205 10.81 3.51 21.39
N TRP A 206 10.07 3.74 22.48
CA TRP A 206 9.21 4.90 22.66
C TRP A 206 10.00 6.21 22.58
N GLN A 207 11.11 6.31 23.31
CA GLN A 207 11.95 7.51 23.31
C GLN A 207 12.67 7.76 21.99
N GLY A 208 12.91 6.71 21.20
CA GLY A 208 13.47 6.84 19.86
C GLY A 208 12.51 7.45 18.83
N LEU A 209 11.20 7.48 19.11
CA LEU A 209 10.20 8.04 18.20
C LEU A 209 10.12 9.58 18.33
N PRO A 210 9.98 10.31 17.21
CA PRO A 210 9.72 11.75 17.25
C PRO A 210 8.43 12.08 18.02
N VAL A 211 8.42 13.21 18.73
CA VAL A 211 7.26 13.66 19.54
C VAL A 211 5.95 13.64 18.74
N ALA A 212 5.97 14.13 17.50
CA ALA A 212 4.78 14.14 16.63
C ALA A 212 4.27 12.72 16.30
N ALA A 213 5.18 11.74 16.18
CA ALA A 213 4.82 10.34 15.95
C ALA A 213 4.19 9.72 17.21
N ARG A 214 4.76 9.99 18.40
CA ARG A 214 4.20 9.55 19.68
C ARG A 214 2.79 10.07 19.91
N GLN A 215 2.57 11.36 19.64
CA GLN A 215 1.23 11.96 19.70
C GLN A 215 0.25 11.24 18.77
N THR A 216 0.64 11.02 17.51
CA THR A 216 -0.21 10.31 16.53
C THR A 216 -0.54 8.89 17.00
N ILE A 217 0.44 8.19 17.59
CA ILE A 217 0.27 6.82 18.11
C ILE A 217 -0.74 6.79 19.26
N LEU A 218 -0.66 7.73 20.19
CA LEU A 218 -1.60 7.84 21.31
C LEU A 218 -3.01 8.20 20.83
N GLU A 219 -3.14 9.22 19.98
CA GLU A 219 -4.44 9.70 19.49
C GLU A 219 -5.19 8.65 18.68
N ASN A 220 -4.48 7.80 17.96
CA ASN A 220 -5.07 6.78 17.07
C ASN A 220 -4.99 5.36 17.65
N ASN A 221 -4.66 5.20 18.94
CA ASN A 221 -4.55 3.88 19.59
C ASN A 221 -3.70 2.88 18.78
N ILE A 222 -2.56 3.32 18.26
CA ILE A 222 -1.72 2.50 17.36
C ILE A 222 -0.91 1.49 18.17
N ARG A 223 -0.96 0.23 17.76
CA ARG A 223 -0.14 -0.85 18.31
C ARG A 223 1.26 -0.85 17.69
N ILE A 224 2.31 -0.93 18.50
CA ILE A 224 3.70 -0.97 18.02
C ILE A 224 4.24 -2.39 18.15
N LEU A 225 4.85 -2.89 17.08
CA LEU A 225 5.64 -4.10 17.05
C LEU A 225 7.08 -3.72 16.78
N TYR A 226 8.03 -4.37 17.43
CA TYR A 226 9.44 -4.16 17.11
C TYR A 226 10.28 -5.43 17.27
N LEU A 227 11.31 -5.54 16.45
CA LEU A 227 12.23 -6.67 16.44
C LEU A 227 13.53 -6.32 15.72
N ASP A 228 14.65 -6.88 16.17
CA ASP A 228 15.92 -6.83 15.43
C ASP A 228 15.95 -7.96 14.39
N THR A 229 15.34 -7.73 13.23
CA THR A 229 15.32 -8.74 12.15
C THR A 229 16.71 -9.00 11.58
N ALA A 230 17.62 -8.02 11.63
CA ALA A 230 18.99 -8.17 11.16
C ALA A 230 19.79 -9.14 12.04
N LYS A 231 19.57 -9.13 13.36
CA LYS A 231 20.17 -10.11 14.28
C LYS A 231 19.69 -11.52 13.98
N ILE A 232 18.38 -11.73 13.88
CA ILE A 232 17.81 -13.05 13.57
C ILE A 232 18.35 -13.56 12.23
N ALA A 233 18.38 -12.71 11.20
CA ALA A 233 18.90 -13.09 9.89
C ALA A 233 20.38 -13.49 9.93
N ARG A 234 21.22 -12.83 10.74
CA ARG A 234 22.63 -13.19 10.94
C ARG A 234 22.80 -14.53 11.65
N GLU A 235 21.93 -14.84 12.61
CA GLU A 235 21.98 -16.08 13.39
C GLU A 235 21.50 -17.29 12.58
N VAL A 236 20.52 -17.10 11.70
CA VAL A 236 19.89 -18.20 10.94
C VAL A 236 20.57 -18.44 9.59
N SER A 237 20.97 -17.38 8.88
CA SER A 237 21.49 -17.51 7.51
C SER A 237 22.85 -18.18 7.49
N SER A 238 23.01 -19.21 6.66
CA SER A 238 24.34 -19.76 6.38
C SER A 238 25.10 -19.03 5.27
N SER A 239 24.49 -18.03 4.64
CA SER A 239 25.09 -17.23 3.58
C SER A 239 25.04 -15.74 3.89
N VAL A 240 26.18 -15.08 3.86
CA VAL A 240 26.30 -13.64 4.14
C VAL A 240 25.44 -12.81 3.18
N ASP A 241 25.37 -13.21 1.91
CA ASP A 241 24.61 -12.50 0.86
C ASP A 241 23.08 -12.58 1.05
N LEU A 242 22.61 -13.52 1.89
CA LEU A 242 21.18 -13.71 2.14
C LEU A 242 20.69 -12.99 3.39
N ILE A 243 21.58 -12.57 4.29
CA ILE A 243 21.22 -11.95 5.58
C ILE A 243 20.27 -10.76 5.36
N VAL A 244 20.61 -9.87 4.43
CA VAL A 244 19.78 -8.68 4.14
C VAL A 244 18.41 -9.06 3.59
N ARG A 245 18.33 -10.12 2.78
CA ARG A 245 17.06 -10.56 2.15
C ARG A 245 16.16 -11.33 3.11
N MET A 246 16.76 -12.07 4.05
CA MET A 246 16.03 -12.86 5.04
C MET A 246 15.28 -12.00 6.05
N GLN A 247 15.70 -10.74 6.27
CA GLN A 247 14.92 -9.79 7.07
C GLN A 247 13.50 -9.59 6.54
N GLY A 248 13.31 -9.64 5.22
CA GLY A 248 11.98 -9.61 4.61
C GLY A 248 11.14 -10.84 4.91
N ILE A 249 11.77 -12.00 5.04
CA ILE A 249 11.08 -13.24 5.43
C ILE A 249 10.73 -13.24 6.92
N ILE A 250 11.53 -12.59 7.76
CA ILE A 250 11.18 -12.38 9.17
C ILE A 250 9.96 -11.45 9.26
N LEU A 251 9.87 -10.42 8.40
CA LEU A 251 8.67 -9.57 8.30
C LEU A 251 7.41 -10.38 7.96
N LEU A 252 7.49 -11.44 7.15
CA LEU A 252 6.32 -12.31 6.92
C LEU A 252 5.80 -12.93 8.23
N GLY A 253 6.69 -13.41 9.10
CA GLY A 253 6.31 -13.93 10.42
C GLY A 253 5.63 -12.87 11.29
N ILE A 254 6.22 -11.68 11.35
CA ILE A 254 5.67 -10.52 12.07
C ILE A 254 4.30 -10.11 11.52
N PHE A 255 4.17 -10.05 10.20
CA PHE A 255 2.93 -9.73 9.50
C PHE A 255 1.84 -10.73 9.89
N LEU A 256 2.12 -12.04 9.81
CA LEU A 256 1.18 -13.07 10.20
C LEU A 256 0.75 -12.94 11.66
N ARG A 257 1.69 -12.67 12.58
CA ARG A 257 1.39 -12.43 14.01
C ARG A 257 0.45 -11.24 14.24
N SER A 258 0.56 -10.21 13.40
CA SER A 258 -0.21 -8.98 13.51
C SER A 258 -1.60 -9.06 12.84
N THR A 259 -1.75 -9.91 11.83
CA THR A 259 -2.96 -9.96 11.00
C THR A 259 -4.09 -10.79 11.62
N PRO A 260 -5.36 -10.39 11.42
CA PRO A 260 -6.50 -11.18 11.88
C PRO A 260 -6.61 -12.53 11.13
N PHE A 261 -6.12 -12.62 9.90
CA PHE A 261 -6.26 -13.80 9.04
C PHE A 261 -5.51 -15.02 9.60
N ALA A 262 -4.31 -14.84 10.14
CA ALA A 262 -3.51 -15.95 10.65
C ALA A 262 -3.99 -16.44 12.03
N SER A 263 -4.72 -15.60 12.79
CA SER A 263 -5.18 -15.95 14.15
C SER A 263 -6.16 -17.12 14.19
N GLN A 264 -6.81 -17.42 13.06
CA GLN A 264 -7.82 -18.47 12.94
C GLN A 264 -7.26 -19.80 12.40
N THR A 265 -6.00 -19.82 11.97
CA THR A 265 -5.37 -21.00 11.37
C THR A 265 -4.46 -21.71 12.38
N PRO A 266 -4.60 -23.03 12.59
CA PRO A 266 -3.67 -23.79 13.43
C PRO A 266 -2.22 -23.64 12.97
N GLU A 267 -1.28 -23.47 13.90
CA GLU A 267 0.14 -23.23 13.57
C GLU A 267 0.76 -24.29 12.65
N VAL A 268 0.37 -25.56 12.81
CA VAL A 268 0.88 -26.67 11.98
C VAL A 268 0.51 -26.48 10.51
N GLU A 269 -0.74 -26.10 10.24
CA GLU A 269 -1.24 -25.86 8.89
C GLU A 269 -0.62 -24.58 8.30
N LEU A 270 -0.52 -23.53 9.12
CA LEU A 270 0.13 -22.27 8.78
C LEU A 270 1.56 -22.50 8.29
N TYR A 271 2.40 -23.19 9.07
CA TYR A 271 3.80 -23.38 8.72
C TYR A 271 4.00 -24.35 7.56
N SER A 272 3.15 -25.37 7.39
CA SER A 272 3.20 -26.26 6.24
C SER A 272 2.95 -25.51 4.93
N SER A 273 1.90 -24.68 4.89
CA SER A 273 1.57 -23.90 3.69
C SER A 273 2.62 -22.83 3.38
N ILE A 274 3.17 -22.19 4.41
CA ILE A 274 4.29 -21.26 4.27
C ILE A 274 5.51 -21.98 3.67
N GLU A 275 5.83 -23.18 4.15
CA GLU A 275 6.94 -23.97 3.61
C GLU A 275 6.74 -24.26 2.11
N ASP A 276 5.54 -24.65 1.70
CA ASP A 276 5.22 -24.90 0.28
C ASP A 276 5.41 -23.63 -0.57
N SER A 277 4.97 -22.48 -0.08
CA SER A 277 5.23 -21.19 -0.75
C SER A 277 6.72 -20.88 -0.83
N LEU A 278 7.45 -21.02 0.27
CA LEU A 278 8.89 -20.78 0.30
C LEU A 278 9.64 -21.72 -0.64
N ARG A 279 9.19 -22.98 -0.78
CA ARG A 279 9.74 -23.98 -1.70
C ARG A 279 9.54 -23.57 -3.17
N LYS A 280 8.40 -22.96 -3.53
CA LYS A 280 8.17 -22.39 -4.87
C LYS A 280 9.19 -21.27 -5.20
N TYR A 281 9.49 -20.40 -4.24
CA TYR A 281 10.40 -19.26 -4.44
C TYR A 281 11.89 -19.63 -4.33
N PHE A 282 12.25 -20.49 -3.39
CA PHE A 282 13.64 -20.72 -2.98
C PHE A 282 14.11 -22.16 -3.21
N GLY A 283 13.26 -23.09 -3.65
CA GLY A 283 13.65 -24.50 -3.83
C GLY A 283 14.84 -24.70 -4.77
N LYS A 284 15.00 -23.87 -5.79
CA LYS A 284 16.18 -23.89 -6.70
C LYS A 284 17.50 -23.54 -6.00
N ARG A 285 17.46 -22.93 -4.81
CA ARG A 285 18.63 -22.59 -3.98
C ARG A 285 18.99 -23.69 -2.97
N GLY A 286 18.23 -24.79 -2.96
CA GLY A 286 18.47 -25.95 -2.10
C GLY A 286 17.65 -25.95 -0.81
N GLU A 287 17.47 -27.15 -0.26
CA GLU A 287 16.61 -27.40 0.91
C GLU A 287 17.01 -26.58 2.13
N LYS A 288 18.33 -26.46 2.36
CA LYS A 288 18.88 -25.69 3.48
C LYS A 288 18.36 -24.24 3.49
N VAL A 289 18.33 -23.59 2.32
CA VAL A 289 17.84 -22.22 2.20
C VAL A 289 16.34 -22.15 2.48
N VAL A 290 15.56 -23.14 2.05
CA VAL A 290 14.12 -23.20 2.36
C VAL A 290 13.89 -23.28 3.87
N GLN A 291 14.60 -24.18 4.57
CA GLN A 291 14.46 -24.37 6.01
C GLN A 291 14.97 -23.19 6.84
N GLU A 292 16.05 -22.53 6.40
CA GLU A 292 16.52 -21.27 7.02
C GLU A 292 15.47 -20.16 6.89
N ASN A 293 14.85 -20.00 5.71
CA ASN A 293 13.77 -19.03 5.53
C ASN A 293 12.53 -19.39 6.37
N LEU A 294 12.16 -20.67 6.47
CA LEU A 294 11.06 -21.10 7.34
C LEU A 294 11.36 -20.80 8.82
N THR A 295 12.60 -21.00 9.25
CA THR A 295 13.05 -20.65 10.61
C THR A 295 12.95 -19.15 10.85
N CYS A 296 13.35 -18.33 9.88
CA CYS A 296 13.17 -16.87 9.92
C CYS A 296 11.70 -16.46 10.11
N VAL A 297 10.76 -17.11 9.41
CA VAL A 297 9.32 -16.85 9.59
C VAL A 297 8.88 -17.19 11.02
N LYS A 298 9.22 -18.39 11.51
CA LYS A 298 8.87 -18.84 12.86
C LYS A 298 9.39 -17.90 13.95
N ARG A 299 10.66 -17.48 13.84
CA ARG A 299 11.28 -16.54 14.78
C ARG A 299 10.63 -15.15 14.70
N GLY A 300 10.33 -14.65 13.50
CA GLY A 300 9.59 -13.39 13.34
C GLY A 300 8.20 -13.41 13.98
N TYR A 301 7.49 -14.53 13.89
CA TYR A 301 6.18 -14.71 14.50
C TYR A 301 6.25 -14.79 16.04
N ALA A 302 7.24 -15.50 16.57
CA ALA A 302 7.34 -15.81 18.00
C ALA A 302 8.10 -14.76 18.83
N GLU A 303 9.10 -14.10 18.27
CA GLU A 303 10.03 -13.21 19.01
C GLU A 303 9.66 -11.73 18.90
N VAL A 304 8.66 -11.36 18.10
CA VAL A 304 8.26 -9.94 17.96
C VAL A 304 7.69 -9.41 19.27
N ASN A 305 8.26 -8.30 19.73
CA ASN A 305 7.75 -7.59 20.91
C ASN A 305 6.54 -6.73 20.50
N ILE A 306 5.61 -6.55 21.44
CA ILE A 306 4.37 -5.83 21.21
C ILE A 306 4.18 -4.84 22.35
N ILE A 307 4.11 -3.56 22.00
CA ILE A 307 3.65 -2.49 22.88
C ILE A 307 2.18 -2.28 22.59
N GLN A 308 1.33 -2.52 23.59
CA GLN A 308 -0.09 -2.26 23.44
C GLN A 308 -0.38 -0.76 23.56
N PRO A 309 -1.42 -0.25 22.88
CA PRO A 309 -1.79 1.16 22.96
C PRO A 309 -2.00 1.66 24.39
N GLU A 310 -2.53 0.82 25.28
CA GLU A 310 -2.77 1.13 26.69
C GLU A 310 -1.49 1.33 27.53
N ASP A 311 -0.36 0.76 27.10
CA ASP A 311 0.91 0.88 27.82
C ASP A 311 1.65 2.17 27.45
N ALA A 312 1.41 2.69 26.24
CA ALA A 312 2.08 3.87 25.69
C ALA A 312 1.97 5.15 26.54
N PRO A 313 0.81 5.52 27.12
CA PRO A 313 0.69 6.70 27.97
C PRO A 313 1.62 6.69 29.18
N SER A 314 1.88 5.51 29.76
CA SER A 314 2.74 5.38 30.93
C SER A 314 4.21 5.75 30.62
N MET A 315 4.64 5.50 29.38
CA MET A 315 5.98 5.82 28.91
C MET A 315 6.16 7.31 28.60
N GLU A 316 5.11 8.03 28.21
CA GLU A 316 5.18 9.48 27.97
C GLU A 316 5.38 10.27 29.27
N VAL A 317 4.83 9.80 30.39
CA VAL A 317 5.02 10.45 31.71
C VAL A 317 6.46 10.28 32.24
N SER A 318 7.17 9.26 31.75
CA SER A 318 8.56 8.98 32.11
C SER A 318 9.61 9.65 31.20
N ALA A 319 9.17 10.30 30.12
CA ALA A 319 9.97 10.99 29.11
C ALA A 319 10.37 12.41 29.52
#